data_AF-A0A2Z6MAI7-F1
#
_entry.id   AF-A0A2Z6MAI7-F1
#
_cell.length_a   1.000
_cell.length_b   1.000
_cell.length_c   1.000
_cell.angle_alpha   90.00
_cell.angle_beta   90.00
_cell.angle_gamma   90.00
#
_symmetry.space_group_name_H-M   'P 1'
#
loop_
_entity.id
_entity.type
_entity.pdbx_description
1 polymer ?
#
loop_
_entity_poly.entity_id
_entity_poly.type
_entity_poly.pdbx_seq_one_letter_code
_entity_poly.pdbx_strand_id
1 'polypeptide(L)'
;MGSVLLPPSVTLSIFLLLSLISLILVDGRVPIPTTLDGPFKPVTVPLDKSFRGNVVDLPATDPRVKRIVEGFQPEQISLSLSTSHDSVWVSWITGVSV
;
A
#
# COMPACT_ATOMS: atom_id res chain seq x y z
N MET A 1 -30.90 34.12 26.59
CA MET A 1 -29.52 34.33 26.11
C MET A 1 -29.62 34.86 24.69
N GLY A 2 -29.55 36.19 24.53
CA GLY A 2 -29.80 36.84 23.24
C GLY A 2 -28.62 36.64 22.30
N SER A 3 -28.86 36.13 21.10
CA SER A 3 -27.87 36.10 20.03
C SER A 3 -27.55 37.52 19.61
N VAL A 4 -26.34 38.00 19.89
CA VAL A 4 -25.84 39.26 19.36
C VAL A 4 -25.65 39.07 17.85
N LEU A 5 -26.62 39.53 17.06
CA LEU A 5 -26.53 39.56 15.61
C LEU A 5 -25.52 40.64 15.23
N LEU A 6 -24.32 40.22 14.82
CA LEU A 6 -23.32 41.13 14.28
C LEU A 6 -23.88 41.81 13.02
N PRO A 7 -23.52 43.09 12.78
CA PRO A 7 -23.95 43.79 11.58
C PRO A 7 -23.45 43.04 10.34
N PRO A 8 -24.23 43.01 9.23
CA PRO A 8 -23.91 42.21 8.05
C PRO A 8 -22.51 42.46 7.48
N SER A 9 -22.01 43.70 7.60
CA SER A 9 -20.66 44.08 7.18
C SER A 9 -19.56 43.41 8.01
N VAL A 10 -19.77 43.23 9.32
CA VAL A 10 -18.81 42.57 10.21
C VAL A 10 -18.84 41.06 9.98
N THR A 11 -20.03 40.48 9.82
CA THR A 11 -20.19 39.05 9.50
C THR A 11 -19.53 38.71 8.16
N LEU A 12 -19.70 39.56 7.14
CA LEU A 12 -19.04 39.43 5.85
C LEU A 12 -17.51 39.58 5.96
N SER A 13 -17.04 40.55 6.75
CA SER A 13 -15.60 40.76 6.96
C SER A 13 -14.94 39.57 7.65
N ILE A 14 -15.59 38.98 8.64
CA ILE A 14 -15.12 37.77 9.32
C ILE A 14 -15.11 36.59 8.36
N PHE A 15 -16.17 36.40 7.56
CA PHE A 15 -16.23 35.33 6.57
C PHE A 15 -15.12 35.45 5.52
N LEU A 16 -14.88 36.66 5.00
CA LEU A 16 -13.81 36.94 4.05
C LEU A 16 -12.42 36.69 4.65
N LEU A 17 -12.21 37.11 5.91
CA LEU A 17 -10.96 36.86 6.63
C LEU A 17 -10.71 35.36 6.83
N LEU A 18 -11.73 34.60 7.25
CA LEU A 18 -11.63 33.15 7.44
C LEU A 18 -11.44 32.40 6.11
N SER A 19 -12.07 32.87 5.03
CA SER A 19 -11.85 32.35 3.68
C SER A 19 -10.43 32.60 3.20
N LEU A 20 -9.89 33.81 3.42
CA LEU A 20 -8.51 34.17 3.08
C LEU A 20 -7.49 33.35 3.88
N ILE A 21 -7.71 33.19 5.19
CA ILE A 21 -6.88 32.34 6.04
C ILE A 21 -6.93 30.88 5.56
N SER A 22 -8.11 30.36 5.19
CA SER A 22 -8.25 29.00 4.66
C SER A 22 -7.50 28.82 3.33
N LEU A 23 -7.53 29.82 2.44
CA LEU A 23 -6.76 29.84 1.20
C LEU A 23 -5.24 29.85 1.43
N ILE A 24 -4.77 30.46 2.53
CA ILE A 24 -3.35 30.52 2.90
C ILE A 24 -2.90 29.23 3.62
N LEU A 25 -3.78 28.62 4.42
CA LEU A 25 -3.49 27.42 5.21
C LEU A 25 -3.65 26.10 4.45
N VAL A 26 -4.38 26.06 3.32
CA VAL A 26 -4.38 24.92 2.41
C VAL A 26 -3.06 24.93 1.65
N ASP A 27 -2.02 24.57 2.38
CA ASP A 27 -0.70 24.40 1.85
C ASP A 27 -0.63 22.99 1.26
N GLY A 28 -0.96 22.86 -0.03
CA GLY A 28 -0.64 21.68 -0.83
C GLY A 28 0.87 21.47 -1.02
N ARG A 29 1.72 22.13 -0.21
CA ARG A 29 3.18 22.22 -0.32
C ARG A 29 3.95 21.07 0.30
N VAL A 30 3.31 19.97 0.68
CA VAL A 30 4.05 18.71 0.78
C VAL A 30 3.82 17.97 -0.53
N PRO A 31 4.57 18.29 -1.60
CA PRO A 31 4.50 17.51 -2.83
C PRO A 31 4.84 16.06 -2.48
N ILE A 32 4.07 15.13 -3.06
CA ILE A 32 4.42 13.71 -2.98
C ILE A 32 5.80 13.59 -3.62
N PRO A 33 6.82 13.11 -2.89
CA PRO A 33 8.17 13.02 -3.43
C PRO A 33 8.16 12.17 -4.70
N THR A 34 8.75 12.69 -5.77
CA THR A 34 8.87 11.97 -7.04
C THR A 34 10.34 11.74 -7.38
N THR A 35 10.63 10.73 -8.17
CA THR A 35 12.00 10.51 -8.67
C THR A 35 12.46 11.60 -9.64
N LEU A 36 11.55 12.44 -10.14
CA LEU A 36 11.87 13.60 -10.98
C LEU A 36 12.73 14.64 -10.22
N ASP A 37 12.54 14.73 -8.90
CA ASP A 37 13.24 15.67 -8.01
C ASP A 37 14.67 15.22 -7.68
N GLY A 38 15.10 14.07 -8.20
CA GLY A 38 16.42 13.49 -7.96
C GLY A 38 16.47 12.61 -6.71
N PRO A 39 17.67 12.30 -6.20
CA PRO A 39 17.83 11.41 -5.07
C PRO A 39 17.28 12.03 -3.79
N PHE A 40 16.54 11.24 -3.02
CA PHE A 40 16.10 11.63 -1.69
C PHE A 40 17.25 11.57 -0.69
N LYS A 41 17.15 12.39 0.36
CA LYS A 41 18.02 12.25 1.53
C LYS A 41 17.85 10.84 2.12
N PRO A 42 18.93 10.09 2.36
CA PRO A 42 18.83 8.76 2.97
C PRO A 42 18.11 8.79 4.32
N VAL A 43 17.21 7.83 4.52
CA VAL A 43 16.49 7.62 5.78
C VAL A 43 16.74 6.19 6.23
N THR A 44 17.13 6.02 7.49
CA THR A 44 17.27 4.70 8.12
C THR A 44 16.13 4.50 9.10
N VAL A 45 15.32 3.47 8.88
CA VAL A 45 14.29 3.07 9.83
C VAL A 45 14.96 2.37 11.02
N PRO A 46 14.71 2.79 12.28
CA PRO A 46 15.29 2.14 13.44
C PRO A 46 14.90 0.67 13.52
N LEU A 47 15.80 -0.16 14.07
CA LEU A 47 15.50 -1.57 14.33
C LEU A 47 14.33 -1.69 15.32
N ASP A 48 13.32 -2.46 14.94
CA ASP A 48 12.26 -2.87 15.85
C ASP A 48 12.83 -3.82 16.91
N LYS A 49 12.87 -3.36 18.16
CA LYS A 49 13.42 -4.12 19.29
C LYS A 49 12.53 -5.29 19.73
N SER A 50 11.28 -5.36 19.23
CA SER A 50 10.39 -6.52 19.43
C SER A 50 10.65 -7.66 18.43
N PHE A 51 11.59 -7.48 17.50
CA PHE A 51 11.95 -8.48 16.49
C PHE A 51 12.36 -9.80 17.13
N ARG A 52 11.62 -10.88 16.81
CA ARG A 52 11.79 -12.21 17.42
C ARG A 52 12.91 -13.06 16.82
N GLY A 53 13.78 -12.47 15.98
CA GLY A 53 15.06 -13.05 15.58
C GLY A 53 14.98 -14.15 14.52
N ASN A 54 14.16 -15.17 14.74
CA ASN A 54 14.14 -16.39 13.92
C ASN A 54 12.76 -16.62 13.31
N VAL A 55 12.71 -16.70 11.98
CA VAL A 55 11.54 -17.21 11.26
C VAL A 55 11.57 -18.73 11.35
N VAL A 56 10.43 -19.34 11.67
CA VAL A 56 10.27 -20.80 11.66
C VAL A 56 9.59 -21.18 10.34
N ASP A 57 10.20 -22.08 9.59
CA ASP A 57 9.65 -22.57 8.33
C ASP A 57 8.29 -23.26 8.55
N LEU A 58 7.44 -23.20 7.54
CA LEU A 58 6.20 -23.96 7.56
C LEU A 58 6.53 -25.45 7.60
N PRO A 59 5.95 -26.22 8.53
CA PRO A 59 6.20 -27.65 8.59
C PRO A 59 5.59 -28.35 7.38
N ALA A 60 6.15 -29.49 6.98
CA ALA A 60 5.57 -30.35 5.93
C ALA A 60 4.15 -30.85 6.27
N THR A 61 3.74 -30.75 7.53
CA THR A 61 2.39 -31.08 7.99
C THR A 61 1.37 -29.96 7.75
N ASP A 62 1.81 -28.75 7.41
CA ASP A 62 0.93 -27.61 7.12
C ASP A 62 0.05 -27.95 5.90
N PRO A 63 -1.28 -27.75 5.99
CA PRO A 63 -2.18 -28.10 4.90
C PRO A 63 -1.87 -27.36 3.58
N ARG A 64 -1.18 -26.21 3.62
CA ARG A 64 -0.83 -25.43 2.42
C ARG A 64 0.30 -26.04 1.59
N VAL A 65 1.13 -26.90 2.19
CA VAL A 65 2.25 -27.57 1.51
C VAL A 65 1.96 -29.05 1.24
N LYS A 66 0.80 -29.54 1.70
CA LYS A 66 0.34 -30.90 1.38
C LYS A 66 -0.25 -30.94 -0.03
N ARG A 67 -0.07 -32.07 -0.69
CA ARG A 67 -0.76 -32.39 -1.95
C ARG A 67 -2.27 -32.38 -1.72
N ILE A 68 -2.99 -31.65 -2.58
CA ILE A 68 -4.46 -31.50 -2.52
C ILE A 68 -5.19 -32.17 -3.70
N VAL A 69 -4.47 -32.83 -4.60
CA VAL A 69 -5.01 -33.44 -5.82
C VAL A 69 -4.70 -34.94 -5.90
N GLU A 70 -5.51 -35.68 -6.64
CA GLU A 70 -5.38 -37.15 -6.79
C GLU A 70 -4.78 -37.53 -8.15
N GLY A 71 -4.06 -38.67 -8.21
CA GLY A 71 -3.49 -39.19 -9.45
C GLY A 71 -2.59 -38.19 -10.17
N PHE A 72 -2.80 -38.01 -11.48
CA PHE A 72 -2.06 -37.08 -12.34
C PHE A 72 -2.78 -35.73 -12.55
N GLN A 73 -3.70 -35.37 -11.66
CA GLN A 73 -4.25 -34.01 -11.68
C GLN A 73 -3.12 -32.98 -11.49
N PRO A 74 -3.21 -31.81 -12.16
CA PRO A 74 -2.19 -30.78 -12.06
C PRO A 74 -2.19 -30.12 -10.69
N GLU A 75 -0.99 -29.88 -10.15
CA GLU A 75 -0.76 -29.05 -8.98
C GLU A 75 0.40 -28.08 -9.23
N GLN A 76 0.64 -27.17 -8.27
CA GLN A 76 1.72 -26.19 -8.36
C GLN A 76 1.66 -25.37 -9.67
N ILE A 77 0.44 -25.00 -10.05
CA ILE A 77 0.18 -24.27 -11.28
C ILE A 77 0.77 -22.87 -11.16
N SER A 78 1.64 -22.51 -12.11
CA SER A 78 2.31 -21.21 -12.16
C SER A 78 2.14 -20.57 -13.52
N LEU A 79 1.89 -19.26 -13.49
CA LEU A 79 1.82 -18.41 -14.68
C LEU A 79 3.04 -17.51 -14.70
N SER A 80 3.63 -17.32 -15.87
CA SER A 80 4.76 -16.41 -16.06
C SER A 80 4.54 -15.54 -17.30
N LEU A 81 5.03 -14.31 -17.24
CA LEU A 81 4.99 -13.38 -18.37
C LEU A 81 5.78 -13.96 -19.54
N SER A 82 5.29 -13.72 -20.75
CA SER A 82 6.07 -13.94 -21.97
C SER A 82 6.91 -12.71 -22.31
N THR A 83 7.57 -12.75 -23.46
CA THR A 83 8.31 -11.60 -24.01
C THR A 83 7.39 -10.44 -24.39
N SER A 84 6.12 -10.71 -24.66
CA SER A 84 5.09 -9.74 -25.00
C SER A 84 3.84 -9.94 -24.14
N HIS A 85 3.05 -8.88 -23.97
CA HIS A 85 1.91 -8.85 -23.06
C HIS A 85 0.68 -9.67 -23.54
N ASP A 86 0.67 -10.08 -24.80
CA ASP A 86 -0.39 -10.88 -25.43
C ASP A 86 -0.19 -12.39 -25.26
N SER A 87 0.83 -12.81 -24.51
CA SER A 87 1.17 -14.21 -24.27
C SER A 87 1.63 -14.45 -22.82
N VAL A 88 1.38 -15.67 -22.33
CA VAL A 88 1.82 -16.15 -21.01
C VAL A 88 2.25 -17.60 -21.08
N TRP A 89 3.16 -17.99 -20.18
CA TRP A 89 3.51 -19.38 -19.94
C TRP A 89 2.64 -19.95 -18.84
N VAL A 90 2.09 -21.14 -19.06
CA VAL A 90 1.36 -21.91 -18.06
C VAL A 90 2.14 -23.19 -17.79
N SER A 91 2.49 -23.42 -16.53
CA SER A 91 3.28 -24.58 -16.08
C SER A 91 2.63 -25.23 -14.86
N TRP A 92 2.83 -26.53 -14.69
CA TRP A 92 2.31 -27.31 -13.58
C TRP A 92 3.11 -28.61 -13.40
N ILE A 93 2.90 -29.29 -12.28
CA ILE A 93 3.43 -30.62 -11.99
C ILE A 93 2.29 -31.63 -11.94
N THR A 94 2.53 -32.85 -12.42
CA THR A 94 1.62 -33.99 -12.24
C THR A 94 2.37 -35.16 -11.58
N GLY A 95 1.64 -36.02 -10.87
CA GLY A 95 2.22 -37.14 -10.13
C GLY A 95 2.74 -36.75 -8.74
N VAL A 96 3.41 -37.69 -8.08
CA VAL A 96 4.02 -37.54 -6.74
C VAL A 96 5.53 -37.67 -6.88
N SER A 97 6.28 -36.75 -6.30
CA SER A 97 7.73 -36.92 -6.13
C SER A 97 7.97 -37.95 -5.03
N VAL A 98 8.64 -39.05 -5.39
CA VAL A 98 9.02 -40.14 -4.47
C VAL A 98 10.37 -39.82 -3.84
#